data_AF-A0A2P4QWD4-F1
#
_entry.id   AF-A0A2P4QWD4-F1
#
_cell.length_a   1.000
_cell.length_b   1.000
_cell.length_c   1.000
_cell.angle_alpha   90.00
_cell.angle_beta   90.00
_cell.angle_gamma   90.00
#
_symmetry.space_group_name_H-M   'P 1'
#
loop_
_entity.id
_entity.type
_entity.pdbx_description
1 polymer ?
#
loop_
_entity_poly.entity_id
_entity_poly.type
_entity_poly.pdbx_seq_one_letter_code
_entity_poly.pdbx_strand_id
1 'polypeptide(L)'
;MRPQSFYFLTAIFMFFYMTFVPVIEAYSAIVDLDMTYSDYSNCRIWIEDSNHNRIAGDEKGDYHACDGSDGEFEEIDFPAQEYYVVAKVELSTRKQKVRGPFTGENCFEISGNVFSFSFDQINCQY
;
A
#
# COMPACT_ATOMS: atom_id res chain seq x y z
N MET A 1 -2.50 50.42 19.69
CA MET A 1 -1.71 49.16 19.68
C MET A 1 -0.72 49.25 18.52
N ARG A 2 0.58 49.04 18.76
CA ARG A 2 1.62 49.21 17.72
C ARG A 2 1.55 48.03 16.73
N PRO A 3 1.39 48.27 15.41
CA PRO A 3 1.28 47.20 14.41
C PRO A 3 2.54 46.32 14.33
N GLN A 4 3.71 46.85 14.72
CA GLN A 4 4.98 46.10 14.76
C GLN A 4 4.93 44.83 15.61
N SER A 5 4.13 44.80 16.69
CA SER A 5 4.07 43.63 17.58
C SER A 5 3.24 42.48 16.99
N PHE A 6 2.29 42.78 16.11
CA PHE A 6 1.41 41.78 15.50
C PHE A 6 2.14 41.00 14.40
N TYR A 7 2.87 41.72 13.52
CA TYR A 7 3.67 41.08 12.46
C TYR A 7 4.79 40.18 13.02
N PHE A 8 5.35 40.54 14.18
CA PHE A 8 6.39 39.74 14.82
C PHE A 8 5.85 38.41 15.34
N LEU A 9 4.66 38.40 15.96
CA LEU A 9 4.00 37.18 16.41
C LEU A 9 3.59 36.29 15.24
N THR A 10 3.00 36.85 14.18
CA THR A 10 2.63 36.07 13.00
C THR A 10 3.84 35.48 12.28
N ALA A 11 4.95 36.23 12.21
CA ALA A 11 6.19 35.73 11.64
C ALA A 11 6.78 34.58 12.47
N ILE A 12 6.80 34.70 13.81
CA ILE A 12 7.24 33.64 14.70
C ILE A 12 6.38 32.39 14.51
N PHE A 13 5.04 32.51 14.53
CA PHE A 13 4.16 31.37 14.30
C PHE A 13 4.41 30.71 12.94
N MET A 14 4.53 31.48 11.84
CA MET A 14 4.86 30.90 10.52
C MET A 14 6.22 30.19 10.50
N PHE A 15 7.26 30.74 11.13
CA PHE A 15 8.57 30.10 11.21
C PHE A 15 8.51 28.77 11.99
N PHE A 16 7.76 28.72 13.10
CA PHE A 16 7.55 27.48 13.84
C PHE A 16 6.76 26.44 13.05
N TYR A 17 5.78 26.83 12.23
CA TYR A 17 5.03 25.89 11.40
C TYR A 17 5.85 25.34 10.23
N MET A 18 6.80 26.10 9.67
CA MET A 18 7.66 25.61 8.58
C MET A 18 8.77 24.67 9.06
N THR A 19 9.23 24.79 10.31
CA THR A 19 10.30 23.92 10.85
C THR A 19 9.79 22.62 11.47
N PHE A 20 8.48 22.51 11.71
CA PHE A 20 7.82 21.32 12.28
C PHE A 20 6.86 20.65 11.30
N VAL A 21 7.05 20.78 9.99
CA VAL A 21 6.41 19.87 9.05
C VAL A 21 7.19 18.55 9.16
N PRO A 22 6.66 17.48 9.77
CA PRO A 22 7.32 16.19 9.71
C PRO A 22 7.45 15.81 8.23
N VAL A 23 8.65 15.46 7.79
CA VAL A 23 8.84 14.79 6.50
C VAL A 23 8.07 13.48 6.62
N ILE A 24 6.89 13.43 6.01
CA ILE A 24 6.13 12.20 5.85
C ILE A 24 6.86 11.39 4.78
N GLU A 25 7.79 10.56 5.22
CA GLU A 25 8.30 9.49 4.36
C GLU A 25 7.14 8.51 4.12
N ALA A 26 6.96 8.15 2.84
CA ALA A 26 5.99 7.16 2.41
C ALA A 26 6.77 6.02 1.75
N TYR A 27 6.28 4.79 1.93
CA TYR A 27 6.71 3.65 1.15
C TYR A 27 5.61 3.30 0.15
N SER A 28 6.01 2.69 -0.96
CA SER A 28 5.08 2.04 -1.87
C SER A 28 5.35 0.54 -1.92
N ALA A 29 4.27 -0.22 -2.12
CA ALA A 29 4.32 -1.63 -2.50
C ALA A 29 3.72 -1.75 -3.88
N ILE A 30 4.48 -2.31 -4.82
CA ILE A 30 4.03 -2.54 -6.20
C ILE A 30 3.70 -4.02 -6.35
N VAL A 31 2.54 -4.33 -6.92
CA VAL A 31 2.09 -5.71 -7.13
C VAL A 31 1.72 -5.93 -8.59
N ASP A 32 2.47 -6.77 -9.28
CA ASP A 32 2.16 -7.25 -10.62
C ASP A 32 0.94 -8.19 -10.56
N LEU A 33 -0.04 -7.94 -11.42
CA LEU A 33 -1.33 -8.61 -11.46
C LEU A 33 -1.37 -9.62 -12.63
N ASP A 34 -0.94 -10.86 -12.39
CA ASP A 34 -0.80 -11.92 -13.42
C ASP A 34 -1.62 -13.19 -13.09
N MET A 35 -2.84 -13.00 -12.58
CA MET A 35 -3.76 -14.12 -12.42
C MET A 35 -4.37 -14.56 -13.75
N THR A 36 -4.47 -15.86 -13.97
CA THR A 36 -5.12 -16.48 -15.12
C THR A 36 -6.60 -16.76 -14.82
N TYR A 37 -7.45 -16.74 -15.86
CA TYR A 37 -8.93 -16.85 -15.84
C TYR A 37 -9.63 -15.57 -15.36
N SER A 38 -9.57 -14.55 -16.22
CA SER A 38 -10.09 -13.18 -16.02
C SER A 38 -11.43 -13.08 -15.31
N ASP A 39 -12.38 -13.95 -15.66
CA ASP A 39 -13.76 -13.86 -15.18
C ASP A 39 -13.93 -14.25 -13.69
N TYR A 40 -12.89 -14.80 -13.05
CA TYR A 40 -12.91 -15.27 -11.65
C TYR A 40 -11.62 -14.97 -10.86
N SER A 41 -10.77 -14.09 -11.38
CA SER A 41 -9.45 -13.75 -10.82
C SER A 41 -9.49 -12.46 -10.01
N ASN A 42 -10.62 -12.17 -9.36
CA ASN A 42 -10.68 -11.04 -8.46
C ASN A 42 -9.83 -11.33 -7.22
N CYS A 43 -9.07 -10.36 -6.77
CA CYS A 43 -8.32 -10.45 -5.54
C CYS A 43 -8.45 -9.15 -4.75
N ARG A 44 -7.91 -9.19 -3.54
CA ARG A 44 -7.67 -8.01 -2.75
C ARG A 44 -6.22 -8.01 -2.28
N ILE A 45 -5.61 -6.85 -2.24
CA ILE A 45 -4.25 -6.62 -1.78
C ILE A 45 -4.28 -5.47 -0.78
N TRP A 46 -3.71 -5.68 0.39
CA TRP A 46 -3.68 -4.64 1.43
C TRP A 46 -2.40 -4.68 2.24
N ILE A 47 -2.13 -3.57 2.91
CA ILE A 47 -0.96 -3.38 3.74
C ILE A 47 -1.37 -3.41 5.21
N GLU A 48 -0.64 -4.17 6.00
CA GLU A 48 -0.79 -4.25 7.46
C GLU A 48 0.44 -3.67 8.18
N ASP A 49 0.23 -3.05 9.34
CA ASP A 49 1.29 -2.66 10.27
C ASP A 49 1.83 -3.86 11.08
N SER A 50 2.82 -3.62 11.93
CA SER A 50 3.39 -4.62 12.84
C SER A 50 2.41 -5.21 13.86
N ASN A 51 1.25 -4.59 14.05
CA ASN A 51 0.17 -5.08 14.90
C ASN A 51 -0.93 -5.81 14.09
N HIS A 52 -0.72 -6.05 12.79
CA HIS A 52 -1.70 -6.62 11.87
C HIS A 52 -2.97 -5.78 11.68
N ASN A 53 -2.87 -4.45 11.84
CA ASN A 53 -3.94 -3.53 11.45
C ASN A 53 -3.74 -3.10 10.00
N ARG A 54 -4.83 -3.08 9.22
CA ARG A 54 -4.80 -2.53 7.86
C ARG A 54 -4.50 -1.03 7.90
N ILE A 55 -3.53 -0.60 7.11
CA ILE A 55 -3.13 0.81 6.98
C ILE A 55 -3.31 1.39 5.57
N ALA A 56 -3.37 0.54 4.53
CA ALA A 56 -3.57 0.94 3.14
C ALA A 56 -4.03 -0.24 2.27
N GLY A 57 -4.30 0.03 0.98
CA GLY A 57 -4.81 -0.92 -0.01
C GLY A 57 -6.30 -1.23 0.17
N ASP A 58 -6.74 -2.37 -0.37
CA ASP A 58 -8.14 -2.73 -0.50
C ASP A 58 -8.92 -2.81 0.81
N GLU A 59 -10.19 -2.41 0.71
CA GLU A 59 -11.10 -2.53 1.83
C GLU A 59 -11.61 -3.97 2.06
N LYS A 60 -12.31 -4.15 3.18
CA LYS A 60 -12.84 -5.47 3.51
C LYS A 60 -14.00 -5.80 2.56
N GLY A 61 -13.73 -6.72 1.65
CA GLY A 61 -14.73 -7.17 0.67
C GLY A 61 -14.72 -6.37 -0.62
N ASP A 62 -13.80 -5.41 -0.73
CA ASP A 62 -13.45 -4.77 -1.99
C ASP A 62 -12.51 -5.72 -2.72
N TYR A 63 -13.01 -6.31 -3.80
CA TYR A 63 -12.27 -7.27 -4.63
C TYR A 63 -12.28 -6.70 -6.04
N HIS A 64 -11.11 -6.64 -6.66
CA HIS A 64 -10.93 -6.12 -8.02
C HIS A 64 -10.21 -7.15 -8.88
N ALA A 65 -10.21 -6.94 -10.21
CA ALA A 65 -9.55 -7.84 -11.13
C ALA A 65 -8.02 -7.83 -10.90
N CYS A 66 -7.41 -9.02 -10.81
CA CYS A 66 -5.97 -9.20 -10.60
C CYS A 66 -5.30 -10.01 -11.72
N ASP A 67 -5.87 -9.95 -12.91
CA ASP A 67 -5.44 -10.64 -14.14
C ASP A 67 -4.80 -9.71 -15.18
N GLY A 68 -4.49 -8.47 -14.79
CA GLY A 68 -3.96 -7.47 -15.70
C GLY A 68 -5.01 -6.74 -16.53
N SER A 69 -6.30 -7.12 -16.45
CA SER A 69 -7.35 -6.54 -17.32
C SER A 69 -7.66 -5.07 -17.00
N ASP A 70 -7.57 -4.69 -15.72
CA ASP A 70 -7.77 -3.31 -15.24
C ASP A 70 -6.45 -2.54 -15.03
N GLY A 71 -5.31 -3.18 -15.30
CA GLY A 71 -3.96 -2.65 -15.11
C GLY A 71 -2.98 -3.77 -14.81
N GLU A 72 -1.77 -3.72 -15.38
CA GLU A 72 -0.76 -4.79 -15.22
C GLU A 72 -0.15 -4.84 -13.81
N PHE A 73 -0.23 -3.74 -13.06
CA PHE A 73 0.26 -3.63 -11.69
C PHE A 73 -0.61 -2.70 -10.85
N GLU A 74 -0.55 -2.89 -9.54
CA GLU A 74 -1.12 -2.01 -8.52
C GLU A 74 0.01 -1.39 -7.67
N GLU A 75 -0.04 -0.09 -7.45
CA GLU A 75 0.87 0.61 -6.54
C GLU A 75 0.10 1.12 -5.32
N ILE A 76 0.53 0.73 -4.12
CA ILE A 76 -0.11 1.08 -2.85
C ILE A 76 0.85 1.92 -2.02
N ASP A 77 0.52 3.21 -1.86
CA ASP A 77 1.26 4.15 -1.02
C ASP A 77 0.79 4.11 0.45
N PHE A 78 1.73 4.15 1.38
CA PHE A 78 1.44 4.15 2.82
C PHE A 78 2.56 4.81 3.65
N PRO A 79 2.29 5.18 4.92
CA PRO A 79 3.30 5.78 5.79
C PRO A 79 4.53 4.88 5.95
N ALA A 80 5.73 5.46 5.95
CA ALA A 80 6.97 4.70 6.16
C ALA A 80 7.00 4.09 7.56
N GLN A 81 6.86 2.77 7.62
CA GLN A 81 6.94 1.96 8.85
C GLN A 81 7.21 0.49 8.48
N GLU A 82 7.46 -0.36 9.47
CA GLU A 82 7.47 -1.81 9.26
C GLU A 82 6.08 -2.28 8.83
N TYR A 83 6.01 -3.05 7.74
CA TYR A 83 4.75 -3.49 7.16
C TYR A 83 4.76 -4.92 6.66
N TYR A 84 3.56 -5.43 6.41
CA TYR A 84 3.28 -6.68 5.74
C TYR A 84 2.35 -6.42 4.55
N VAL A 85 2.56 -7.16 3.46
CA VAL A 85 1.64 -7.17 2.32
C VAL A 85 0.81 -8.43 2.35
N VAL A 86 -0.49 -8.27 2.20
CA VAL A 86 -1.44 -9.37 2.30
C VAL A 86 -2.27 -9.45 1.03
N ALA A 87 -2.36 -10.64 0.46
CA ALA A 87 -3.16 -10.92 -0.71
C ALA A 87 -4.18 -12.02 -0.44
N LYS A 88 -5.41 -11.83 -0.93
CA LYS A 88 -6.46 -12.85 -0.89
C LYS A 88 -7.25 -12.85 -2.20
N VAL A 89 -7.38 -14.01 -2.80
CA VAL A 89 -8.19 -14.21 -4.01
C VAL A 89 -9.65 -14.48 -3.63
N GLU A 90 -10.58 -13.85 -4.33
CA GLU A 90 -12.02 -14.03 -4.18
C GLU A 90 -12.39 -15.49 -4.49
N LEU A 91 -13.38 -16.05 -3.77
CA LEU A 91 -13.85 -17.44 -3.93
C LEU A 91 -12.79 -18.54 -3.71
N SER A 92 -11.52 -18.21 -3.47
CA SER A 92 -10.49 -19.19 -3.16
C SER A 92 -10.74 -19.80 -1.78
N THR A 93 -10.68 -21.13 -1.71
CA THR A 93 -10.68 -21.85 -0.42
C THR A 93 -9.33 -21.80 0.27
N ARG A 94 -8.30 -21.23 -0.37
CA ARG A 94 -6.98 -21.06 0.23
C ARG A 94 -6.99 -19.89 1.20
N LYS A 95 -6.14 -19.99 2.22
CA LYS A 95 -5.91 -18.87 3.15
C LYS A 95 -5.25 -17.71 2.43
N GLN A 96 -5.47 -16.49 2.95
CA GLN A 96 -4.72 -15.31 2.51
C GLN A 96 -3.21 -15.55 2.68
N LYS A 97 -2.42 -14.94 1.79
CA LYS A 97 -0.96 -15.00 1.85
C LYS A 97 -0.45 -13.68 2.41
N VAL A 98 0.48 -13.78 3.34
CA VAL A 98 1.12 -12.63 4.00
C VAL A 98 2.61 -12.66 3.64
N ARG A 99 3.20 -11.50 3.34
CA ARG A 99 4.63 -11.30 3.09
C ARG A 99 5.15 -10.18 3.98
N GLY A 100 6.37 -10.33 4.47
CA GLY A 100 7.02 -9.40 5.39
C GLY A 100 7.61 -10.10 6.62
N PRO A 101 8.12 -9.33 7.59
CA PRO A 101 8.10 -7.86 7.63
C PRO A 101 9.05 -7.21 6.61
N PHE A 102 8.74 -5.98 6.21
CA PHE A 102 9.56 -5.16 5.31
C PHE A 102 9.75 -3.74 5.84
N THR A 103 10.84 -3.08 5.45
CA THR A 103 11.20 -1.70 5.84
C THR A 103 11.76 -0.93 4.64
N GLY A 104 10.93 -0.71 3.63
CA GLY A 104 11.26 -0.02 2.38
C GLY A 104 10.36 -0.46 1.23
N GLU A 105 10.59 0.09 0.04
CA GLU A 105 9.83 -0.26 -1.17
C GLU A 105 10.13 -1.71 -1.60
N ASN A 106 9.08 -2.47 -1.90
CA ASN A 106 9.19 -3.86 -2.37
C ASN A 106 8.14 -4.15 -3.43
N CYS A 107 8.50 -5.05 -4.35
CA CYS A 107 7.63 -5.48 -5.44
C CYS A 107 7.21 -6.93 -5.26
N PHE A 108 5.99 -7.23 -5.69
CA PHE A 108 5.36 -8.54 -5.56
C PHE A 108 4.66 -8.92 -6.85
N GLU A 109 4.38 -10.20 -7.01
CA GLU A 109 3.58 -10.72 -8.11
C GLU A 109 2.49 -11.60 -7.51
N ILE A 110 1.23 -11.34 -7.89
CA ILE A 110 0.13 -12.28 -7.67
C ILE A 110 -0.17 -13.01 -8.98
N SER A 111 -0.08 -14.33 -8.96
CA SER A 111 -0.28 -15.15 -10.16
C SER A 111 -0.97 -16.48 -9.88
N GLY A 112 -1.32 -17.21 -10.94
CA GLY A 112 -2.05 -18.48 -10.85
C GLY A 112 -3.56 -18.28 -10.98
N ASN A 113 -4.38 -18.98 -10.19
CA ASN A 113 -5.85 -18.89 -10.30
C ASN A 113 -6.55 -19.09 -8.95
N VAL A 114 -7.88 -18.99 -8.92
CA VAL A 114 -8.71 -19.16 -7.71
C VAL A 114 -8.44 -20.46 -6.94
N PHE A 115 -8.09 -21.55 -7.61
CA PHE A 115 -7.80 -22.84 -6.97
C PHE A 115 -6.35 -22.95 -6.49
N SER A 116 -5.43 -22.26 -7.17
CA SER A 116 -4.01 -22.30 -6.88
C SER A 116 -3.29 -21.01 -7.22
N PHE A 117 -3.42 -20.01 -6.35
CA PHE A 117 -2.68 -18.75 -6.48
C PHE A 117 -1.34 -18.76 -5.73
N SER A 118 -0.43 -17.97 -6.26
CA SER A 118 0.87 -17.59 -5.74
C SER A 118 0.88 -16.09 -5.40
N PHE A 119 1.75 -15.68 -4.49
CA PHE A 119 1.88 -14.27 -4.13
C PHE A 119 3.29 -14.07 -3.62
N ASP A 120 4.24 -13.74 -4.47
CA ASP A 120 5.66 -13.86 -4.15
C ASP A 120 6.39 -12.54 -4.38
N GLN A 121 7.46 -12.32 -3.61
CA GLN A 121 8.28 -11.12 -3.76
C GLN A 121 9.15 -11.27 -5.01
N ILE A 122 9.18 -10.23 -5.83
CA ILE A 122 9.95 -10.16 -7.07
C ILE A 122 10.93 -8.99 -7.03
N ASN A 123 11.83 -8.93 -8.00
CA ASN A 123 12.64 -7.75 -8.21
C ASN A 123 11.79 -6.68 -8.89
N CYS A 124 11.81 -5.45 -8.36
CA CYS A 124 11.19 -4.32 -9.03
C CYS A 124 11.81 -4.11 -10.42
N GLN A 125 11.00 -4.20 -11.46
CA GLN A 125 11.37 -3.85 -12.83
C GLN A 125 10.88 -2.42 -13.09
N TYR A 126 11.81 -1.49 -13.24
CA TYR A 126 11.54 -0.07 -13.56
C TYR A 126 11.64 0.18 -15.07
#